data_AF-A0ABD2HLQ8-F1
#
_entry.id   AF-A0ABD2HLQ8-F1
#
_cell.length_a   1.000
_cell.length_b   1.000
_cell.length_c   1.000
_cell.angle_alpha   90.00
_cell.angle_beta   90.00
_cell.angle_gamma   90.00
#
_symmetry.space_group_name_H-M   'P 1'
#
loop_
_entity.id
_entity.type
_entity.pdbx_description
1 polymer ?
#
loop_
_entity_poly.entity_id
_entity_poly.type
_entity_poly.pdbx_seq_one_letter_code
_entity_poly.pdbx_strand_id
1 'polypeptide(L)'
;MQLLLLVAAFLFTHDFTGAVHPEKCASRCEVSSCPSPSCPSGGYVPDRCNCCMVCSPREGDPCGRKSDLPCGDGLECKLLAAGKRRGSKGVCRCKMEHEVCGSDGKTYGNVCKTRVASRKAEQKGRPAVSQAHKGPCVPSSTGRFSIHPSSPRYKFNFIADVVEKIAPAVVHIEMFIRHPLFSHHVRLSSGSGFIMTPSGVIVTNAHVVTTDAIATVTGRPQLHVQLRVQLHDGDAYEAVVRHVDRKADIATIKVNPQKKLPVLSLGCSAGLRPGEFVVAIGSPFALQNTVTTGIVSTAQRDGKELGIKDSDMDYIQTDAIINYGNSGGPLVNLDGEVIGINTLKVTAGISFAIPSDRISRFLTESQPKHSKSQRSKAEQHREKTKLQRRLPEEPQGDAVW
;
A
#
# COMPACT_ATOMS: atom_id res chain seq x y z
N MET A 1 -69.91 56.12 13.56
CA MET A 1 -71.06 55.20 13.49
C MET A 1 -70.55 53.90 12.88
N GLN A 2 -70.32 52.82 13.65
CA GLN A 2 -71.30 51.75 13.92
C GLN A 2 -71.90 51.21 12.60
N LEU A 3 -71.85 49.93 12.22
CA LEU A 3 -71.76 48.69 13.01
C LEU A 3 -71.85 47.44 12.07
N LEU A 4 -71.24 46.32 12.49
CA LEU A 4 -71.56 44.89 12.20
C LEU A 4 -71.37 44.34 10.76
N LEU A 5 -70.97 43.09 10.46
CA LEU A 5 -70.28 41.93 11.09
C LEU A 5 -70.43 40.78 10.05
N LEU A 6 -69.39 39.96 9.79
CA LEU A 6 -69.47 38.48 9.78
C LEU A 6 -68.14 37.85 9.34
N VAL A 7 -67.83 36.77 10.05
CA VAL A 7 -66.59 36.00 10.10
C VAL A 7 -66.66 34.82 9.13
N ALA A 8 -65.58 34.53 8.42
CA ALA A 8 -65.23 33.15 8.00
C ALA A 8 -63.74 33.07 7.66
N ALA A 9 -62.96 32.52 8.59
CA ALA A 9 -61.59 32.11 8.35
C ALA A 9 -61.59 30.73 7.67
N PHE A 10 -61.00 30.61 6.47
CA PHE A 10 -60.67 29.33 5.85
C PHE A 10 -59.15 29.15 5.87
N LEU A 11 -58.68 28.37 6.83
CA LEU A 11 -57.35 27.76 6.82
C LEU A 11 -57.40 26.52 5.92
N PHE A 12 -56.68 26.55 4.80
CA PHE A 12 -56.36 25.34 4.06
C PHE A 12 -55.14 24.68 4.70
N THR A 13 -55.37 23.70 5.58
CA THR A 13 -54.37 22.69 5.94
C THR A 13 -54.61 21.46 5.08
N HIS A 14 -53.70 21.19 4.14
CA HIS A 14 -53.62 19.90 3.49
C HIS A 14 -53.04 18.88 4.48
N ASP A 15 -53.91 18.07 5.08
CA ASP A 15 -53.53 16.86 5.80
C ASP A 15 -53.00 15.81 4.80
N PHE A 16 -51.67 15.61 4.80
CA PHE A 16 -51.09 14.36 4.34
C PHE A 16 -51.30 13.34 5.46
N THR A 17 -52.23 12.41 5.23
CA THR A 17 -52.50 11.26 6.08
C THR A 17 -51.24 10.43 6.27
N GLY A 18 -50.59 10.59 7.42
CA GLY A 18 -49.56 9.70 7.92
C GLY A 18 -50.18 8.35 8.26
N ALA A 19 -49.65 7.29 7.67
CA ALA A 19 -49.98 5.92 8.05
C ALA A 19 -49.67 5.72 9.54
N VAL A 20 -50.70 5.41 10.33
CA VAL A 20 -50.61 5.07 11.74
C VAL A 20 -49.88 3.72 11.85
N HIS A 21 -48.66 3.73 12.37
CA HIS A 21 -47.91 2.51 12.66
C HIS A 21 -48.48 1.84 13.93
N PRO A 22 -48.89 0.56 13.88
CA PRO A 22 -49.27 -0.17 15.09
C PRO A 22 -48.06 -0.36 16.02
N GLU A 23 -48.23 -0.13 17.32
CA GLU A 23 -47.17 -0.28 18.34
C GLU A 23 -46.67 -1.74 18.51
N LYS A 24 -47.30 -2.72 17.87
CA LYS A 24 -46.92 -4.14 17.91
C LYS A 24 -46.74 -4.70 16.50
N CYS A 25 -45.57 -5.29 16.25
CA CYS A 25 -45.30 -6.02 15.02
C CYS A 25 -46.18 -7.28 14.93
N ALA A 26 -46.66 -7.60 13.73
CA ALA A 26 -47.34 -8.86 13.47
C ALA A 26 -46.40 -10.05 13.75
N SER A 27 -46.95 -11.18 14.19
CA SER A 27 -46.19 -12.40 14.50
C SER A 27 -45.59 -13.06 13.25
N ARG A 28 -46.11 -12.74 12.06
CA ARG A 28 -45.62 -13.22 10.77
C ARG A 28 -45.55 -12.06 9.79
N CYS A 29 -44.45 -11.95 9.07
CA CYS A 29 -44.26 -10.95 8.02
C CYS A 29 -44.88 -11.42 6.70
N GLU A 30 -45.78 -10.62 6.12
CA GLU A 30 -46.40 -10.87 4.82
C GLU A 30 -45.81 -9.92 3.76
N VAL A 31 -44.69 -10.33 3.16
CA VAL A 31 -43.89 -9.49 2.24
C VAL A 31 -44.67 -9.06 1.00
N SER A 32 -45.63 -9.87 0.53
CA SER A 32 -46.51 -9.56 -0.61
C SER A 32 -47.38 -8.32 -0.39
N SER A 33 -47.66 -7.97 0.87
CA SER A 33 -48.44 -6.79 1.23
C SER A 33 -47.60 -5.52 1.38
N CYS A 34 -46.27 -5.64 1.29
CA CYS A 34 -45.38 -4.52 1.52
C CYS A 34 -45.49 -3.45 0.42
N PRO A 35 -45.50 -2.17 0.79
CA PRO A 35 -45.41 -1.10 -0.19
C PRO A 35 -44.04 -1.17 -0.91
N SER A 36 -44.02 -0.81 -2.18
CA SER A 36 -42.79 -0.68 -2.98
C SER A 36 -42.47 0.80 -3.22
N PRO A 37 -41.97 1.53 -2.21
CA PRO A 37 -41.70 2.95 -2.36
C PRO A 37 -40.51 3.20 -3.31
N SER A 38 -40.51 4.33 -4.02
CA SER A 38 -39.31 4.76 -4.75
C SER A 38 -38.47 5.68 -3.85
N CYS A 39 -37.24 5.24 -3.54
CA CYS A 39 -36.38 5.91 -2.56
C CYS A 39 -35.09 6.50 -3.14
N PRO A 40 -35.15 7.47 -4.09
CA PRO A 40 -33.97 8.00 -4.79
C PRO A 40 -32.94 8.65 -3.87
N SER A 41 -33.38 9.16 -2.71
CA SER A 41 -32.53 10.00 -1.85
C SER A 41 -31.94 9.27 -0.64
N GLY A 42 -32.48 8.13 -0.23
CA GLY A 42 -32.03 7.37 0.94
C GLY A 42 -31.42 6.02 0.56
N GLY A 43 -32.05 5.30 -0.37
CA GLY A 43 -31.91 3.85 -0.47
C GLY A 43 -33.01 3.16 0.34
N TYR A 44 -32.82 1.87 0.61
CA TYR A 44 -33.81 1.03 1.30
C TYR A 44 -33.23 0.48 2.60
N VAL A 45 -34.02 0.50 3.65
CA VAL A 45 -33.72 -0.19 4.92
C VAL A 45 -34.95 -0.98 5.36
N PRO A 46 -34.77 -2.06 6.14
CA PRO A 46 -35.89 -2.73 6.76
C PRO A 46 -36.67 -1.77 7.67
N ASP A 47 -37.98 -1.94 7.71
CA ASP A 47 -38.85 -1.30 8.70
C ASP A 47 -38.52 -1.78 10.13
N ARG A 48 -39.23 -1.22 11.12
CA ARG A 48 -39.01 -1.58 12.53
C ARG A 48 -39.31 -3.04 12.85
N CYS A 49 -40.16 -3.69 12.07
CA CYS A 49 -40.55 -5.08 12.25
C CYS A 49 -39.67 -6.03 11.43
N ASN A 50 -38.65 -5.49 10.75
CA ASN A 50 -37.76 -6.22 9.84
C ASN A 50 -38.53 -7.00 8.76
N CYS A 51 -39.63 -6.40 8.28
CA CYS A 51 -40.56 -7.04 7.35
C CYS A 51 -40.53 -6.38 5.97
N CYS A 52 -40.90 -5.10 5.89
CA CYS A 52 -40.95 -4.37 4.62
C CYS A 52 -39.70 -3.51 4.40
N MET A 53 -39.32 -3.31 3.14
CA MET A 53 -38.28 -2.33 2.78
C MET A 53 -38.92 -0.95 2.67
N VAL A 54 -38.40 -0.01 3.45
CA VAL A 54 -38.85 1.39 3.48
C VAL A 54 -37.71 2.32 3.07
N CYS A 55 -38.05 3.57 2.73
CA CYS A 55 -37.03 4.56 2.42
C CYS A 55 -36.16 4.81 3.64
N SER A 56 -34.85 4.69 3.43
CA SER A 56 -33.91 4.91 4.53
C SER A 56 -33.82 6.40 4.88
N PRO A 57 -33.56 6.71 6.16
CA PRO A 57 -33.10 8.02 6.59
C PRO A 57 -31.90 8.50 5.76
N ARG A 58 -31.92 9.78 5.40
CA ARG A 58 -30.92 10.50 4.62
C ARG A 58 -29.93 11.20 5.53
N GLU A 59 -28.86 11.73 4.94
CA GLU A 59 -27.93 12.58 5.66
C GLU A 59 -28.66 13.78 6.30
N GLY A 60 -28.50 13.96 7.61
CA GLY A 60 -29.19 14.96 8.42
C GLY A 60 -30.47 14.47 9.12
N ASP A 61 -31.04 13.34 8.70
CA ASP A 61 -32.24 12.78 9.33
C ASP A 61 -31.91 12.22 10.74
N PRO A 62 -32.88 12.25 11.68
CA PRO A 62 -32.66 11.81 13.06
C PRO A 62 -32.41 10.31 13.16
N CYS A 63 -31.54 9.92 14.08
CA CYS A 63 -31.22 8.52 14.36
C CYS A 63 -30.89 8.32 15.85
N GLY A 64 -30.81 7.05 16.28
CA GLY A 64 -30.32 6.67 17.60
C GLY A 64 -31.39 6.47 18.68
N ARG A 65 -32.67 6.79 18.41
CA ARG A 65 -33.78 6.35 19.28
C ARG A 65 -34.26 4.96 18.88
N LYS A 66 -34.93 4.27 19.82
CA LYS A 66 -35.55 2.95 19.57
C LYS A 66 -36.62 2.99 18.46
N SER A 67 -37.20 4.16 18.22
CA SER A 67 -38.17 4.44 17.16
C SER A 67 -37.52 4.75 15.81
N ASP A 68 -36.23 5.05 15.76
CA ASP A 68 -35.62 5.57 14.54
C ASP A 68 -35.20 4.40 13.65
N LEU A 69 -35.39 4.56 12.34
CA LEU A 69 -34.88 3.61 11.36
C LEU A 69 -33.34 3.70 11.31
N PRO A 70 -32.65 2.61 10.93
CA PRO A 70 -31.20 2.66 10.71
C PRO A 70 -30.88 3.61 9.55
N CYS A 71 -29.75 4.31 9.64
CA CYS A 71 -29.30 5.19 8.55
C CYS A 71 -29.05 4.41 7.26
N GLY A 72 -29.28 5.06 6.11
CA GLY A 72 -29.08 4.44 4.80
C GLY A 72 -27.63 4.12 4.44
N ASP A 73 -27.43 3.45 3.29
CA ASP A 73 -26.14 2.92 2.86
C ASP A 73 -25.00 3.95 2.82
N GLY A 74 -23.98 3.73 3.66
CA GLY A 74 -22.80 4.59 3.78
C GLY A 74 -22.96 5.74 4.77
N LEU A 75 -24.14 5.90 5.36
CA LEU A 75 -24.37 6.81 6.48
C LEU A 75 -24.17 6.09 7.81
N GLU A 76 -23.65 6.80 8.80
CA GLU A 76 -23.54 6.37 10.19
C GLU A 76 -24.31 7.31 11.11
N CYS A 77 -24.88 6.76 12.18
CA CYS A 77 -25.57 7.57 13.17
C CYS A 77 -24.57 8.26 14.09
N LYS A 78 -24.36 9.58 13.93
CA LYS A 78 -23.51 10.36 14.84
C LYS A 78 -24.36 11.01 15.93
N LEU A 79 -24.07 10.68 17.19
CA LEU A 79 -24.75 11.24 18.35
C LEU A 79 -24.37 12.72 18.54
N LEU A 80 -25.35 13.58 18.79
CA LEU A 80 -25.11 14.98 19.13
C LEU A 80 -24.53 15.07 20.55
N ALA A 81 -23.54 15.95 20.76
CA ALA A 81 -22.67 16.01 21.94
C ALA A 81 -23.34 16.48 23.27
N ALA A 82 -24.64 16.24 23.45
CA ALA A 82 -25.37 16.52 24.68
C ALA A 82 -25.75 15.20 25.41
N GLY A 83 -24.79 14.69 26.19
CA GLY A 83 -25.05 13.88 27.37
C GLY A 83 -25.34 12.39 27.16
N LYS A 84 -24.55 11.56 27.86
CA LYS A 84 -24.84 10.15 28.17
C LYS A 84 -26.18 10.01 28.94
N ARG A 85 -27.32 10.16 28.26
CA ARG A 85 -28.65 9.80 28.79
C ARG A 85 -29.35 8.85 27.80
N ARG A 86 -30.07 7.87 28.35
CA ARG A 86 -30.94 6.94 27.61
C ARG A 86 -31.85 7.74 26.67
N GLY A 87 -31.73 7.52 25.35
CA GLY A 87 -32.51 8.21 24.31
C GLY A 87 -31.75 9.26 23.49
N SER A 88 -30.42 9.14 23.38
CA SER A 88 -29.54 10.07 22.67
C SER A 88 -29.98 10.32 21.21
N LYS A 89 -30.25 11.59 20.89
CA LYS A 89 -30.61 12.09 19.56
C LYS A 89 -29.35 12.20 18.70
N GLY A 90 -29.21 11.34 17.70
CA GLY A 90 -28.18 11.44 16.67
C GLY A 90 -28.74 11.94 15.35
N VAL A 91 -27.84 12.19 14.40
CA VAL A 91 -28.17 12.47 13.00
C VAL A 91 -27.35 11.57 12.09
N CYS A 92 -27.95 11.09 11.01
CA CYS A 92 -27.24 10.31 10.01
C CYS A 92 -26.22 11.19 9.28
N ARG A 93 -24.95 10.78 9.25
CA ARG A 93 -23.87 11.47 8.53
C ARG A 93 -23.12 10.53 7.63
N CYS A 94 -22.59 11.04 6.51
CA CYS A 94 -21.74 10.23 5.66
C CYS A 94 -20.46 9.80 6.37
N LYS A 95 -20.10 8.52 6.27
CA LYS A 95 -18.83 8.00 6.81
C LYS A 95 -17.60 8.65 6.15
N MET A 96 -17.74 9.08 4.89
CA MET A 96 -16.67 9.68 4.10
C MET A 96 -17.03 11.12 3.73
N GLU A 97 -16.69 12.08 4.59
CA GLU A 97 -17.07 13.51 4.49
C GLU A 97 -16.20 14.35 3.52
N HIS A 98 -15.35 13.74 2.70
CA HIS A 98 -14.49 14.46 1.75
C HIS A 98 -15.17 14.66 0.40
N GLU A 99 -14.89 15.79 -0.27
CA GLU A 99 -15.38 16.04 -1.62
C GLU A 99 -14.89 14.99 -2.63
N VAL A 100 -15.72 14.70 -3.63
CA VAL A 100 -15.43 13.74 -4.68
C VAL A 100 -15.94 14.23 -6.03
N CYS A 101 -15.21 13.90 -7.10
CA CYS A 101 -15.65 14.17 -8.45
C CYS A 101 -16.46 12.98 -8.97
N GLY A 102 -17.67 13.22 -9.45
CA GLY A 102 -18.50 12.20 -10.07
C GLY A 102 -18.13 11.95 -11.53
N SER A 103 -18.46 10.77 -12.04
CA SER A 103 -18.32 10.42 -13.47
C SER A 103 -19.13 11.32 -14.41
N ASP A 104 -20.10 12.06 -13.87
CA ASP A 104 -20.88 13.09 -14.55
C ASP A 104 -20.21 14.47 -14.57
N GLY A 105 -18.96 14.58 -14.09
CA GLY A 105 -18.19 15.82 -14.04
C GLY A 105 -18.65 16.82 -12.98
N LYS A 106 -19.53 16.40 -12.04
CA LYS A 106 -19.99 17.24 -10.93
C LYS A 106 -19.23 16.93 -9.65
N THR A 107 -18.85 17.98 -8.94
CA THR A 107 -18.31 17.85 -7.58
C THR A 107 -19.44 17.56 -6.60
N TYR A 108 -19.26 16.52 -5.80
CA TYR A 108 -20.14 16.16 -4.70
C TYR A 108 -19.41 16.38 -3.38
N GLY A 109 -20.10 16.95 -2.39
CA GLY A 109 -19.49 17.25 -1.09
C GLY A 109 -19.08 16.02 -0.27
N ASN A 110 -19.60 14.84 -0.60
CA ASN A 110 -19.22 13.56 0.01
C ASN A 110 -19.65 12.37 -0.87
N VAL A 111 -19.10 11.18 -0.60
CA VAL A 111 -19.40 9.95 -1.36
C VAL A 111 -20.88 9.57 -1.29
N CYS A 112 -21.57 9.85 -0.17
CA CYS A 112 -22.97 9.53 0.01
C CYS A 112 -23.87 10.34 -0.94
N LYS A 113 -23.53 11.61 -1.17
CA LYS A 113 -24.22 12.48 -2.14
C LYS A 113 -24.05 11.98 -3.58
N THR A 114 -22.88 11.45 -3.95
CA THR A 114 -22.67 10.82 -5.26
C THR A 114 -23.55 9.59 -5.44
N ARG A 115 -23.70 8.74 -4.41
CA ARG A 115 -24.60 7.58 -4.45
C ARG A 115 -26.07 7.96 -4.63
N VAL A 116 -26.50 9.04 -3.98
CA VAL A 116 -27.84 9.61 -4.17
C VAL A 116 -28.04 10.08 -5.62
N ALA A 117 -27.03 10.73 -6.20
CA ALA A 117 -27.08 11.13 -7.61
C ALA A 117 -27.11 9.93 -8.56
N SER A 118 -26.34 8.88 -8.27
CA SER A 118 -26.35 7.62 -9.04
C SER A 118 -27.73 6.97 -9.07
N ARG A 119 -28.38 6.80 -7.91
CA ARG A 119 -29.73 6.22 -7.84
C ARG A 119 -30.76 7.05 -8.59
N LYS A 120 -30.67 8.38 -8.48
CA LYS A 120 -31.54 9.29 -9.25
C LYS A 120 -31.31 9.19 -10.76
N ALA A 121 -30.08 8.93 -11.19
CA ALA A 121 -29.75 8.74 -12.60
C ALA A 121 -30.34 7.41 -13.11
N GLU A 122 -30.11 6.30 -12.39
CA GLU A 122 -30.62 4.97 -12.73
C GLU A 122 -32.15 4.93 -12.82
N GLN A 123 -32.86 5.56 -11.88
CA GLN A 123 -34.32 5.66 -11.92
C GLN A 123 -34.84 6.45 -13.12
N LYS A 124 -34.03 7.35 -13.69
CA LYS A 124 -34.34 8.12 -14.90
C LYS A 124 -33.83 7.43 -16.17
N GLY A 125 -33.38 6.18 -16.09
CA GLY A 125 -32.77 5.44 -17.21
C GLY A 125 -31.45 6.02 -17.69
N ARG A 126 -30.75 6.79 -16.85
CA ARG A 126 -29.42 7.37 -17.15
C ARG A 126 -28.31 6.51 -16.54
N PRO A 127 -27.07 6.59 -17.06
CA PRO A 127 -25.93 5.90 -16.48
C PRO A 127 -25.71 6.24 -15.00
N ALA A 128 -25.34 5.24 -14.21
CA ALA A 128 -24.96 5.39 -12.81
C ALA A 128 -23.79 6.36 -12.64
N VAL A 129 -23.82 7.16 -11.57
CA VAL A 129 -22.75 8.10 -11.25
C VAL A 129 -21.78 7.43 -10.29
N SER A 130 -20.58 7.10 -10.78
CA SER A 130 -19.50 6.54 -9.98
C SER A 130 -18.53 7.64 -9.53
N GLN A 131 -17.76 7.37 -8.48
CA GLN A 131 -16.66 8.25 -8.10
C GLN A 131 -15.55 8.18 -9.16
N ALA A 132 -15.22 9.31 -9.78
CA ALA A 132 -14.11 9.43 -10.74
C ALA A 132 -12.78 9.58 -10.00
N HIS A 133 -12.69 10.54 -9.07
CA HIS A 133 -11.53 10.71 -8.19
C HIS A 133 -11.92 11.39 -6.86
N LYS A 134 -11.00 11.39 -5.89
CA LYS A 134 -11.14 12.15 -4.64
C LYS A 134 -10.86 13.64 -4.92
N GLY A 135 -11.57 14.53 -4.23
CA GLY A 135 -11.48 15.98 -4.41
C GLY A 135 -12.48 16.55 -5.44
N PRO A 136 -12.53 17.88 -5.60
CA PRO A 136 -13.45 18.54 -6.53
C PRO A 136 -13.13 18.26 -7.99
N CYS A 137 -14.14 18.22 -8.85
CA CYS A 137 -13.94 18.25 -10.30
C CYS A 137 -13.28 19.58 -10.68
N VAL A 138 -12.17 19.50 -11.43
CA VAL A 138 -11.45 20.68 -11.90
C VAL A 138 -12.24 21.29 -13.09
N PRO A 139 -12.57 22.60 -13.07
CA PRO A 139 -13.24 23.24 -14.20
C PRO A 139 -12.34 23.23 -15.43
N SER A 140 -12.89 22.82 -16.58
CA SER A 140 -12.21 22.71 -17.88
C SER A 140 -11.74 24.04 -18.50
N SER A 141 -11.62 25.12 -17.73
CA SER A 141 -11.30 26.47 -18.25
C SER A 141 -9.80 26.78 -18.33
N THR A 142 -8.93 25.92 -17.80
CA THR A 142 -7.48 26.02 -18.03
C THR A 142 -7.04 24.89 -18.97
N GLY A 143 -6.94 25.24 -20.26
CA GLY A 143 -6.56 24.31 -21.31
C GLY A 143 -5.23 23.62 -21.02
N ARG A 144 -5.31 22.32 -20.72
CA ARG A 144 -4.53 21.23 -21.34
C ARG A 144 -5.06 19.91 -20.78
N PHE A 145 -5.64 19.12 -21.68
CA PHE A 145 -6.24 17.80 -21.47
C PHE A 145 -7.62 17.80 -20.81
N SER A 146 -8.66 17.75 -21.66
CA SER A 146 -9.96 17.20 -21.29
C SER A 146 -9.73 15.81 -20.68
N ILE A 147 -9.77 15.71 -19.36
CA ILE A 147 -9.80 14.42 -18.68
C ILE A 147 -11.13 13.79 -19.08
N HIS A 148 -11.10 12.87 -20.03
CA HIS A 148 -12.24 12.04 -20.39
C HIS A 148 -12.14 10.76 -19.54
N PRO A 149 -12.77 10.71 -18.34
CA PRO A 149 -12.70 9.54 -17.46
C PRO A 149 -13.28 8.26 -18.10
N SER A 150 -14.04 8.39 -19.19
CA SER A 150 -14.52 7.28 -20.01
C SER A 150 -13.55 6.83 -21.11
N SER A 151 -12.47 7.58 -21.37
CA SER A 151 -11.54 7.22 -22.45
C SER A 151 -10.70 6.01 -22.05
N PRO A 152 -10.39 5.11 -23.02
CA PRO A 152 -9.54 3.95 -22.77
C PRO A 152 -8.20 4.30 -22.12
N ARG A 153 -7.65 5.49 -22.40
CA ARG A 153 -6.38 5.98 -21.82
C ARG A 153 -6.43 6.09 -20.30
N TYR A 154 -7.52 6.54 -19.69
CA TYR A 154 -7.61 6.62 -18.23
C TYR A 154 -8.09 5.31 -17.61
N LYS A 155 -8.87 4.51 -18.36
CA LYS A 155 -9.44 3.26 -17.85
C LYS A 155 -8.45 2.09 -17.83
N PHE A 156 -7.49 2.05 -18.76
CA PHE A 156 -6.66 0.86 -18.98
C PHE A 156 -5.14 1.11 -18.81
N ASN A 157 -4.72 2.29 -18.39
CA ASN A 157 -3.30 2.57 -18.11
C ASN A 157 -2.87 2.11 -16.70
N PHE A 158 -3.27 0.91 -16.28
CA PHE A 158 -2.95 0.35 -14.97
C PHE A 158 -1.43 0.23 -14.73
N ILE A 159 -0.63 0.04 -15.78
CA ILE A 159 0.84 0.05 -15.67
C ILE A 159 1.35 1.44 -15.25
N ALA A 160 0.77 2.51 -15.78
CA ALA A 160 1.16 3.87 -15.39
C ALA A 160 0.85 4.13 -13.92
N ASP A 161 -0.31 3.66 -13.43
CA ASP A 161 -0.70 3.79 -12.03
C ASP A 161 0.27 3.06 -11.08
N VAL A 162 0.72 1.86 -11.47
CA VAL A 162 1.73 1.09 -10.73
C VAL A 162 3.08 1.82 -10.73
N VAL A 163 3.51 2.34 -11.88
CA VAL A 163 4.77 3.10 -12.00
C VAL A 163 4.74 4.34 -11.12
N GLU A 164 3.67 5.12 -11.17
CA GLU A 164 3.50 6.33 -10.35
C GLU A 164 3.62 6.01 -8.85
N LYS A 165 3.08 4.86 -8.42
CA LYS A 165 3.17 4.39 -7.04
C LYS A 165 4.59 3.98 -6.64
N ILE A 166 5.33 3.25 -7.49
CA ILE A 166 6.61 2.61 -7.11
C ILE A 166 7.84 3.46 -7.44
N ALA A 167 7.79 4.33 -8.46
CA ALA A 167 8.95 5.04 -8.97
C ALA A 167 9.72 5.86 -7.91
N PRO A 168 9.07 6.53 -6.93
CA PRO A 168 9.78 7.28 -5.90
C PRO A 168 10.70 6.43 -5.01
N ALA A 169 10.44 5.13 -4.90
CA ALA A 169 11.21 4.21 -4.07
C ALA A 169 12.35 3.50 -4.85
N VAL A 170 12.46 3.72 -6.17
CA VAL A 170 13.52 3.18 -7.01
C VAL A 170 14.69 4.16 -7.05
N VAL A 171 15.91 3.65 -6.96
CA VAL A 171 17.12 4.47 -6.88
C VAL A 171 18.14 4.06 -7.93
N HIS A 172 18.96 5.03 -8.34
CA HIS A 172 20.15 4.78 -9.13
C HIS A 172 21.35 4.57 -8.20
N ILE A 173 22.15 3.54 -8.46
CA ILE A 173 23.36 3.21 -7.71
C ILE A 173 24.57 3.35 -8.63
N GLU A 174 25.57 4.10 -8.18
CA GLU A 174 26.85 4.26 -8.84
C GLU A 174 27.99 3.93 -7.88
N MET A 175 28.93 3.14 -8.38
CA MET A 175 30.19 2.86 -7.70
C MET A 175 31.32 3.57 -8.43
N PHE A 176 32.17 4.28 -7.70
CA PHE A 176 33.30 5.00 -8.27
C PHE A 176 34.56 4.86 -7.42
N ILE A 177 35.70 4.94 -8.10
CA ILE A 177 37.02 5.00 -7.48
C ILE A 177 37.43 6.45 -7.37
N ARG A 178 37.90 6.84 -6.19
CA ARG A 178 38.68 8.06 -6.03
C ARG A 178 40.17 7.73 -6.09
N HIS A 179 40.87 8.22 -7.11
CA HIS A 179 42.31 8.07 -7.19
C HIS A 179 42.99 8.99 -6.16
N PRO A 180 43.97 8.51 -5.37
CA PRO A 180 44.58 9.32 -4.31
C PRO A 180 45.40 10.52 -4.82
N LEU A 181 45.90 10.46 -6.07
CA LEU A 181 46.75 11.51 -6.66
C LEU A 181 46.02 12.42 -7.66
N PHE A 182 44.83 12.06 -8.12
CA PHE A 182 44.08 12.81 -9.13
C PHE A 182 42.61 12.89 -8.72
N SER A 183 41.99 14.07 -8.76
CA SER A 183 40.57 14.29 -8.39
C SER A 183 39.56 13.72 -9.40
N HIS A 184 39.97 12.77 -10.24
CA HIS A 184 39.07 12.14 -11.20
C HIS A 184 38.35 10.96 -10.55
N HIS A 185 37.01 11.04 -10.57
CA HIS A 185 36.14 9.94 -10.20
C HIS A 185 35.95 9.04 -11.42
N VAL A 186 36.42 7.80 -11.35
CA VAL A 186 36.19 6.80 -12.40
C VAL A 186 35.02 5.93 -11.98
N ARG A 187 33.93 5.95 -12.77
CA ARG A 187 32.76 5.10 -12.55
C ARG A 187 33.12 3.64 -12.88
N LEU A 188 32.94 2.76 -11.91
CA LEU A 188 33.22 1.32 -12.02
C LEU A 188 32.01 0.49 -12.36
N SER A 189 30.89 0.81 -11.73
CA SER A 189 29.65 0.06 -11.86
C SER A 189 28.46 1.00 -11.75
N SER A 190 27.36 0.53 -12.31
CA SER A 190 26.10 1.23 -12.40
C SER A 190 24.98 0.22 -12.30
N GLY A 191 23.98 0.55 -11.50
CA GLY A 191 22.76 -0.22 -11.47
C GLY A 191 21.61 0.53 -10.84
N SER A 192 20.58 -0.23 -10.56
CA SER A 192 19.40 0.21 -9.83
C SER A 192 19.32 -0.45 -8.47
N GLY A 193 18.47 0.10 -7.62
CA GLY A 193 18.04 -0.53 -6.38
C GLY A 193 16.65 -0.05 -6.02
N PHE A 194 16.13 -0.54 -4.91
CA PHE A 194 14.91 0.00 -4.32
C PHE A 194 15.01 0.09 -2.80
N ILE A 195 14.31 1.08 -2.26
CA ILE A 195 14.30 1.40 -0.84
C ILE A 195 13.27 0.49 -0.16
N MET A 196 13.71 -0.19 0.89
CA MET A 196 12.90 -1.15 1.64
C MET A 196 12.51 -0.64 3.03
N THR A 197 13.29 0.28 3.61
CA THR A 197 12.97 0.88 4.90
C THR A 197 13.00 2.41 4.85
N PRO A 198 12.14 3.11 5.63
CA PRO A 198 12.15 4.56 5.66
C PRO A 198 13.47 5.15 6.19
N SER A 199 14.28 4.33 6.86
CA SER A 199 15.61 4.66 7.37
C SER A 199 16.72 4.58 6.32
N GLY A 200 16.43 4.15 5.10
CA GLY A 200 17.38 4.13 3.99
C GLY A 200 18.10 2.79 3.75
N VAL A 201 17.52 1.66 4.14
CA VAL A 201 17.99 0.35 3.65
C VAL A 201 17.52 0.15 2.23
N ILE A 202 18.45 -0.16 1.34
CA ILE A 202 18.23 -0.38 -0.09
C ILE A 202 18.68 -1.78 -0.45
N VAL A 203 17.90 -2.45 -1.29
CA VAL A 203 18.22 -3.76 -1.87
C VAL A 203 18.63 -3.57 -3.34
N THR A 204 19.64 -4.33 -3.76
CA THR A 204 20.15 -4.36 -5.14
C THR A 204 20.84 -5.71 -5.40
N ASN A 205 21.42 -5.90 -6.58
CA ASN A 205 22.26 -7.05 -6.87
C ASN A 205 23.66 -6.93 -6.27
N ALA A 206 24.30 -8.06 -5.98
CA ALA A 206 25.67 -8.08 -5.48
C ALA A 206 26.64 -7.50 -6.52
N HIS A 207 26.52 -7.89 -7.79
CA HIS A 207 27.41 -7.43 -8.86
C HIS A 207 27.32 -5.91 -9.12
N VAL A 208 26.24 -5.23 -8.72
CA VAL A 208 26.12 -3.76 -8.82
C VAL A 208 27.06 -3.07 -7.84
N VAL A 209 27.25 -3.66 -6.65
CA VAL A 209 27.98 -3.05 -5.52
C VAL A 209 29.32 -3.71 -5.23
N THR A 210 29.66 -4.79 -5.93
CA THR A 210 30.96 -5.47 -5.85
C THR A 210 31.65 -5.45 -7.21
N THR A 211 32.97 -5.27 -7.22
CA THR A 211 33.79 -5.44 -8.44
C THR A 211 35.04 -6.25 -8.12
N ASP A 212 35.44 -7.11 -9.06
CA ASP A 212 36.69 -7.87 -9.00
C ASP A 212 37.91 -6.96 -9.25
N ALA A 213 37.70 -5.77 -9.83
CA ALA A 213 38.76 -4.78 -10.05
C ALA A 213 39.42 -4.30 -8.74
N ILE A 214 38.75 -4.49 -7.59
CA ILE A 214 39.32 -4.20 -6.27
C ILE A 214 40.40 -5.22 -5.90
N ALA A 215 40.35 -6.46 -6.41
CA ALA A 215 41.32 -7.50 -6.08
C ALA A 215 42.58 -7.47 -6.97
N THR A 216 42.46 -7.03 -8.23
CA THR A 216 43.59 -7.07 -9.19
C THR A 216 44.50 -5.84 -9.10
N VAL A 217 44.05 -4.75 -8.46
CA VAL A 217 44.86 -3.53 -8.26
C VAL A 217 45.58 -3.52 -6.90
N THR A 218 45.24 -4.43 -5.98
CA THR A 218 45.80 -4.44 -4.62
C THR A 218 47.13 -5.18 -4.51
N GLY A 219 48.17 -4.55 -5.06
CA GLY A 219 49.46 -4.44 -4.37
C GLY A 219 49.59 -3.14 -3.57
N ARG A 220 48.55 -2.27 -3.59
CA ARG A 220 48.56 -0.97 -2.89
C ARG A 220 47.28 -0.72 -2.07
N PRO A 221 47.38 -0.29 -0.80
CA PRO A 221 46.28 -0.24 0.16
C PRO A 221 45.41 1.04 0.13
N GLN A 222 45.36 1.82 -0.97
CA GLN A 222 44.78 3.18 -0.94
C GLN A 222 43.82 3.52 -2.10
N LEU A 223 43.01 2.57 -2.54
CA LEU A 223 41.94 2.86 -3.50
C LEU A 223 40.60 2.93 -2.76
N HIS A 224 40.14 4.15 -2.47
CA HIS A 224 38.87 4.38 -1.80
C HIS A 224 37.72 4.21 -2.80
N VAL A 225 36.96 3.13 -2.63
CA VAL A 225 35.72 2.87 -3.37
C VAL A 225 34.57 3.54 -2.63
N GLN A 226 33.81 4.35 -3.35
CA GLN A 226 32.64 5.04 -2.82
C GLN A 226 31.40 4.60 -3.58
N LEU A 227 30.31 4.38 -2.84
CA LEU A 227 28.99 4.14 -3.42
C LEU A 227 28.15 5.40 -3.25
N ARG A 228 27.52 5.83 -4.33
CA ARG A 228 26.55 6.92 -4.33
C ARG A 228 25.21 6.38 -4.80
N VAL A 229 24.16 6.77 -4.09
CA VAL A 229 22.78 6.47 -4.41
C VAL A 229 22.10 7.77 -4.76
N GLN A 230 21.42 7.81 -5.90
CA GLN A 230 20.62 8.96 -6.34
C GLN A 230 19.14 8.57 -6.33
N LEU A 231 18.32 9.39 -5.68
CA LEU A 231 16.87 9.19 -5.56
C LEU A 231 16.13 9.82 -6.75
N HIS A 232 14.86 9.44 -6.90
CA HIS A 232 13.96 9.97 -7.93
C HIS A 232 13.81 11.51 -7.89
N ASP A 233 13.94 12.13 -6.72
CA ASP A 233 13.87 13.59 -6.56
C ASP A 233 15.20 14.32 -6.83
N GLY A 234 16.25 13.58 -7.20
CA GLY A 234 17.59 14.10 -7.46
C GLY A 234 18.50 14.17 -6.24
N ASP A 235 18.00 13.88 -5.02
CA ASP A 235 18.84 13.81 -3.82
C ASP A 235 19.89 12.69 -3.98
N ALA A 236 21.13 12.97 -3.60
CA ALA A 236 22.22 12.00 -3.64
C ALA A 236 22.82 11.76 -2.26
N TYR A 237 23.07 10.48 -1.94
CA TYR A 237 23.61 10.05 -0.66
C TYR A 237 24.80 9.12 -0.86
N GLU A 238 25.80 9.25 0.02
CA GLU A 238 26.81 8.21 0.18
C GLU A 238 26.18 6.97 0.84
N ALA A 239 26.52 5.80 0.31
CA ALA A 239 26.00 4.53 0.78
C ALA A 239 27.12 3.61 1.28
N VAL A 240 26.78 2.80 2.27
CA VAL A 240 27.67 1.77 2.81
C VAL A 240 27.04 0.40 2.59
N VAL A 241 27.83 -0.54 2.07
CA VAL A 241 27.43 -1.94 1.93
C VAL A 241 27.24 -2.55 3.33
N ARG A 242 26.08 -3.17 3.56
CA ARG A 242 25.76 -3.84 4.83
C ARG A 242 25.95 -5.35 4.74
N HIS A 243 25.33 -5.97 3.74
CA HIS A 243 25.39 -7.41 3.54
C HIS A 243 25.44 -7.73 2.05
N VAL A 244 26.13 -8.82 1.71
CA VAL A 244 26.28 -9.30 0.33
C VAL A 244 26.21 -10.82 0.34
N ASP A 245 25.34 -11.38 -0.47
CA ASP A 245 25.34 -12.79 -0.86
C ASP A 245 25.69 -12.87 -2.35
N ARG A 246 26.95 -13.23 -2.64
CA ARG A 246 27.44 -13.37 -4.02
C ARG A 246 26.84 -14.57 -4.73
N LYS A 247 26.47 -15.65 -4.01
CA LYS A 247 25.84 -16.83 -4.64
C LYS A 247 24.43 -16.49 -5.08
N ALA A 248 23.70 -15.74 -4.26
CA ALA A 248 22.36 -15.30 -4.61
C ALA A 248 22.30 -14.05 -5.50
N ASP A 249 23.43 -13.37 -5.69
CA ASP A 249 23.53 -12.06 -6.32
C ASP A 249 22.61 -11.01 -5.67
N ILE A 250 22.53 -10.99 -4.33
CA ILE A 250 21.75 -10.03 -3.54
C ILE A 250 22.67 -9.23 -2.63
N ALA A 251 22.45 -7.92 -2.54
CA ALA A 251 23.11 -7.07 -1.56
C ALA A 251 22.14 -6.08 -0.90
N THR A 252 22.46 -5.70 0.33
CA THR A 252 21.85 -4.55 1.00
C THR A 252 22.87 -3.46 1.24
N ILE A 253 22.49 -2.23 0.91
CA ILE A 253 23.25 -1.02 1.19
C ILE A 253 22.43 -0.09 2.09
N LYS A 254 23.11 0.82 2.78
CA LYS A 254 22.49 1.78 3.70
C LYS A 254 22.92 3.20 3.36
N VAL A 255 21.95 4.07 3.16
CA VAL A 255 22.14 5.53 3.11
C VAL A 255 21.64 6.17 4.39
N ASN A 256 22.06 7.40 4.71
CA ASN A 256 21.59 8.16 5.86
C ASN A 256 20.77 9.37 5.38
N PRO A 257 19.46 9.19 5.16
CA PRO A 257 18.62 10.25 4.61
C PRO A 257 18.23 11.26 5.70
N GLN A 258 18.05 12.52 5.29
CA GLN A 258 17.60 13.58 6.19
C GLN A 258 16.08 13.51 6.47
N LYS A 259 15.34 12.86 5.57
CA LYS A 259 13.89 12.68 5.63
C LYS A 259 13.53 11.19 5.52
N LYS A 260 12.33 10.81 5.97
CA LYS A 260 11.82 9.44 5.76
C LYS A 260 11.66 9.20 4.25
N LEU A 261 12.17 8.07 3.78
CA LEU A 261 12.12 7.70 2.37
C LEU A 261 10.83 6.92 2.03
N PRO A 262 10.33 7.03 0.78
CA PRO A 262 9.33 6.11 0.25
C PRO A 262 9.91 4.69 0.19
N VAL A 263 9.07 3.68 0.38
CA VAL A 263 9.50 2.28 0.47
C VAL A 263 8.64 1.37 -0.38
N LEU A 264 9.22 0.27 -0.84
CA LEU A 264 8.49 -0.85 -1.41
C LEU A 264 8.39 -2.00 -0.40
N SER A 265 7.24 -2.67 -0.40
CA SER A 265 7.02 -3.92 0.31
C SER A 265 7.39 -5.11 -0.57
N LEU A 266 7.88 -6.17 0.05
CA LEU A 266 8.06 -7.47 -0.61
C LEU A 266 6.70 -8.18 -0.70
N GLY A 267 6.40 -8.72 -1.87
CA GLY A 267 5.28 -9.65 -2.09
C GLY A 267 5.74 -11.12 -1.94
N CYS A 268 4.84 -12.05 -2.26
CA CYS A 268 5.09 -13.49 -2.20
C CYS A 268 5.39 -14.05 -3.59
N SER A 269 6.64 -14.47 -3.84
CA SER A 269 7.01 -15.04 -5.14
C SER A 269 6.50 -16.48 -5.34
N ALA A 270 6.29 -17.24 -4.26
CA ALA A 270 5.75 -18.59 -4.32
C ALA A 270 4.30 -18.66 -4.83
N GLY A 271 3.56 -17.54 -4.76
CA GLY A 271 2.18 -17.44 -5.24
C GLY A 271 2.04 -16.97 -6.70
N LEU A 272 3.14 -16.71 -7.40
CA LEU A 272 3.11 -16.17 -8.76
C LEU A 272 2.50 -17.16 -9.75
N ARG A 273 1.65 -16.65 -10.63
CA ARG A 273 1.06 -17.44 -11.72
C ARG A 273 1.67 -17.06 -13.07
N PRO A 274 1.99 -18.05 -13.93
CA PRO A 274 2.32 -17.76 -15.32
C PRO A 274 1.22 -16.91 -15.97
N GLY A 275 1.61 -15.86 -16.68
CA GLY A 275 0.71 -14.88 -17.30
C GLY A 275 0.40 -13.65 -16.46
N GLU A 276 0.83 -13.57 -15.20
CA GLU A 276 0.64 -12.36 -14.40
C GLU A 276 1.47 -11.19 -14.95
N PHE A 277 0.85 -10.02 -15.08
CA PHE A 277 1.54 -8.80 -15.48
C PHE A 277 2.57 -8.39 -14.45
N VAL A 278 3.74 -8.01 -14.95
CA VAL A 278 4.85 -7.50 -14.15
C VAL A 278 5.38 -6.21 -14.73
N VAL A 279 5.96 -5.40 -13.84
CA VAL A 279 6.64 -4.16 -14.21
C VAL A 279 8.06 -4.24 -13.69
N ALA A 280 9.03 -4.21 -14.60
CA ALA A 280 10.43 -4.07 -14.28
C ALA A 280 10.79 -2.58 -14.38
N ILE A 281 11.28 -2.03 -13.27
CA ILE A 281 11.68 -0.63 -13.21
C ILE A 281 13.12 -0.51 -12.75
N GLY A 282 13.83 0.43 -13.35
CA GLY A 282 15.15 0.84 -12.93
C GLY A 282 15.35 2.33 -13.14
N SER A 283 16.46 2.85 -12.64
CA SER A 283 16.96 4.20 -12.86
C SER A 283 18.37 4.09 -13.46
N PRO A 284 18.50 3.81 -14.77
CA PRO A 284 19.81 3.81 -15.46
C PRO A 284 20.56 5.13 -15.32
N PHE A 285 19.81 6.22 -15.22
CA PHE A 285 20.29 7.56 -14.98
C PHE A 285 19.40 8.19 -13.90
N ALA A 286 20.00 8.94 -12.98
CA ALA A 286 19.37 9.39 -11.73
C ALA A 286 17.96 10.02 -11.84
N LEU A 287 17.66 10.67 -12.98
CA LEU A 287 16.40 11.38 -13.22
C LEU A 287 15.50 10.69 -14.27
N GLN A 288 15.92 9.54 -14.80
CA GLN A 288 15.20 8.83 -15.85
C GLN A 288 14.98 7.38 -15.46
N ASN A 289 13.78 7.11 -14.93
CA ASN A 289 13.33 5.75 -14.76
C ASN A 289 13.14 5.09 -16.13
N THR A 290 13.71 3.91 -16.30
CA THR A 290 13.35 3.01 -17.39
C THR A 290 12.37 2.00 -16.86
N VAL A 291 11.20 1.97 -17.49
CA VAL A 291 10.13 1.05 -17.18
C VAL A 291 9.92 0.13 -18.37
N THR A 292 9.90 -1.16 -18.09
CA THR A 292 9.47 -2.19 -19.03
C THR A 292 8.39 -3.03 -18.38
N THR A 293 7.48 -3.54 -19.19
CA THR A 293 6.40 -4.42 -18.72
C THR A 293 6.42 -5.71 -19.52
N GLY A 294 5.89 -6.75 -18.90
CA GLY A 294 5.75 -8.06 -19.47
C GLY A 294 4.86 -8.90 -18.56
N ILE A 295 5.00 -10.20 -18.68
CA ILE A 295 4.32 -11.18 -17.84
C ILE A 295 5.34 -12.11 -17.18
N VAL A 296 4.90 -12.81 -16.14
CA VAL A 296 5.60 -13.99 -15.63
C VAL A 296 5.48 -15.10 -16.68
N SER A 297 6.58 -15.44 -17.34
CA SER A 297 6.62 -16.57 -18.26
C SER A 297 6.67 -17.90 -17.49
N THR A 298 7.42 -17.93 -16.38
CA THR A 298 7.54 -19.09 -15.49
C THR A 298 7.94 -18.61 -14.10
N ALA A 299 7.26 -19.09 -13.05
CA ALA A 299 7.51 -18.63 -11.68
C ALA A 299 8.77 -19.23 -11.04
N GLN A 300 9.18 -20.43 -11.48
CA GLN A 300 10.33 -21.16 -10.94
C GLN A 300 11.08 -21.82 -12.09
N ARG A 301 12.22 -21.25 -12.46
CA ARG A 301 13.15 -21.83 -13.44
C ARG A 301 14.45 -22.17 -12.73
N ASP A 302 14.83 -23.44 -12.74
CA ASP A 302 16.08 -23.90 -12.12
C ASP A 302 17.27 -23.27 -12.85
N GLY A 303 18.17 -22.62 -12.10
CA GLY A 303 19.39 -22.00 -12.62
C GLY A 303 20.31 -22.97 -13.38
N LYS A 304 20.26 -24.28 -13.07
CA LYS A 304 20.99 -25.32 -13.82
C LYS A 304 20.51 -25.44 -15.25
N GLU A 305 19.20 -25.30 -15.48
CA GLU A 305 18.61 -25.28 -16.82
C GLU A 305 19.01 -24.03 -17.63
N LEU A 306 19.49 -22.99 -16.94
CA LEU A 306 19.97 -21.74 -17.54
C LEU A 306 21.49 -21.77 -17.82
N GLY A 307 22.16 -22.90 -17.58
CA GLY A 307 23.61 -23.03 -17.75
C GLY A 307 24.43 -22.27 -16.70
N ILE A 308 23.79 -21.79 -15.62
CA ILE A 308 24.47 -21.15 -14.50
C ILE A 308 25.08 -22.25 -13.64
N LYS A 309 26.39 -22.50 -13.84
CA LYS A 309 27.15 -23.47 -13.03
C LYS A 309 27.02 -23.11 -11.54
N ASP A 310 26.79 -24.13 -10.72
CA ASP A 310 26.62 -24.04 -9.25
C ASP A 310 25.40 -23.24 -8.74
N SER A 311 24.40 -22.98 -9.60
CA SER A 311 23.13 -22.42 -9.16
C SER A 311 22.22 -23.53 -8.64
N ASP A 312 21.96 -23.53 -7.33
CA ASP A 312 20.84 -24.27 -6.72
C ASP A 312 19.64 -23.33 -6.48
N MET A 313 19.45 -22.35 -7.39
CA MET A 313 18.46 -21.31 -7.22
C MET A 313 17.44 -21.30 -8.35
N ASP A 314 16.19 -21.05 -7.95
CA ASP A 314 15.10 -20.78 -8.87
C ASP A 314 15.02 -19.29 -9.19
N TYR A 315 14.71 -18.99 -10.44
CA TYR A 315 14.48 -17.63 -10.93
C TYR A 315 13.06 -17.46 -11.44
N ILE A 316 12.55 -16.23 -11.35
CA ILE A 316 11.35 -15.82 -12.06
C ILE A 316 11.77 -15.49 -13.49
N GLN A 317 11.14 -16.15 -14.47
CA GLN A 317 11.31 -15.83 -15.87
C GLN A 317 10.24 -14.83 -16.32
N THR A 318 10.64 -13.79 -17.03
CA THR A 318 9.74 -12.80 -17.62
C THR A 318 10.18 -12.40 -19.03
N ASP A 319 9.22 -12.02 -19.86
CA ASP A 319 9.45 -11.39 -21.16
C ASP A 319 9.63 -9.87 -21.07
N ALA A 320 9.46 -9.28 -19.87
CA ALA A 320 9.81 -7.89 -19.62
C ALA A 320 11.29 -7.68 -19.95
N ILE A 321 11.58 -6.65 -20.74
CA ILE A 321 12.94 -6.37 -21.20
C ILE A 321 13.79 -5.89 -20.02
N ILE A 322 14.84 -6.65 -19.68
CA ILE A 322 15.86 -6.27 -18.70
C ILE A 322 17.15 -5.92 -19.45
N ASN A 323 17.72 -4.75 -19.19
CA ASN A 323 18.92 -4.23 -19.81
C ASN A 323 19.84 -3.59 -18.75
N TYR A 324 21.06 -3.23 -19.13
CA TYR A 324 21.92 -2.40 -18.29
C TYR A 324 21.19 -1.12 -17.90
N GLY A 325 20.92 -0.96 -16.60
CA GLY A 325 20.12 0.15 -16.10
C GLY A 325 19.00 -0.26 -15.16
N ASN A 326 18.31 -1.37 -15.43
CA ASN A 326 17.27 -1.89 -14.52
C ASN A 326 17.71 -3.12 -13.72
N SER A 327 18.89 -3.70 -13.99
CA SER A 327 19.56 -4.64 -13.08
C SER A 327 19.72 -4.04 -11.69
N GLY A 328 19.36 -4.81 -10.66
CA GLY A 328 19.29 -4.40 -9.26
C GLY A 328 17.97 -3.72 -8.89
N GLY A 329 17.20 -3.27 -9.88
CA GLY A 329 15.87 -2.68 -9.68
C GLY A 329 14.80 -3.74 -9.38
N PRO A 330 13.63 -3.32 -8.90
CA PRO A 330 12.56 -4.24 -8.55
C PRO A 330 11.80 -4.73 -9.80
N LEU A 331 11.38 -6.00 -9.73
CA LEU A 331 10.28 -6.56 -10.51
C LEU A 331 9.03 -6.55 -9.62
N VAL A 332 7.97 -5.87 -10.03
CA VAL A 332 6.75 -5.72 -9.22
C VAL A 332 5.51 -6.32 -9.90
N ASN A 333 4.56 -6.76 -9.09
CA ASN A 333 3.21 -7.12 -9.53
C ASN A 333 2.31 -5.87 -9.67
N LEU A 334 1.06 -6.06 -10.11
CA LEU A 334 0.09 -4.98 -10.26
C LEU A 334 -0.36 -4.34 -8.93
N ASP A 335 -0.11 -4.99 -7.79
CA ASP A 335 -0.34 -4.40 -6.46
C ASP A 335 0.80 -3.45 -6.05
N GLY A 336 1.88 -3.38 -6.83
CA GLY A 336 3.07 -2.59 -6.55
C GLY A 336 3.98 -3.23 -5.49
N GLU A 337 3.85 -4.53 -5.28
CA GLU A 337 4.71 -5.30 -4.37
C GLU A 337 5.88 -5.90 -5.15
N VAL A 338 7.06 -5.91 -4.53
CA VAL A 338 8.26 -6.48 -5.12
C VAL A 338 8.19 -7.99 -5.08
N ILE A 339 8.12 -8.60 -6.24
CA ILE A 339 8.12 -10.06 -6.42
C ILE A 339 9.48 -10.59 -6.84
N GLY A 340 10.42 -9.70 -7.23
CA GLY A 340 11.82 -10.08 -7.44
C GLY A 340 12.77 -8.91 -7.71
N ILE A 341 14.06 -9.23 -7.88
CA ILE A 341 15.12 -8.29 -8.30
C ILE A 341 15.54 -8.63 -9.73
N ASN A 342 15.45 -7.65 -10.63
CA ASN A 342 15.93 -7.79 -12.00
C ASN A 342 17.43 -8.08 -12.01
N THR A 343 17.89 -9.22 -12.55
CA THR A 343 19.32 -9.60 -12.52
C THR A 343 19.91 -9.80 -13.92
N LEU A 344 19.43 -10.81 -14.65
CA LEU A 344 20.09 -11.34 -15.84
C LEU A 344 19.18 -11.27 -17.06
N LYS A 345 19.78 -10.97 -18.21
CA LYS A 345 19.20 -11.14 -19.54
C LYS A 345 19.96 -12.25 -20.25
N VAL A 346 19.27 -13.27 -20.74
CA VAL A 346 19.89 -14.32 -21.57
C VAL A 346 19.73 -13.99 -23.05
N THR A 347 18.53 -13.61 -23.48
CA THR A 347 18.23 -13.17 -24.85
C THR A 347 17.03 -12.21 -24.85
N ALA A 348 16.69 -11.61 -26.00
CA ALA A 348 15.51 -10.77 -26.11
C ALA A 348 14.23 -11.56 -25.78
N GLY A 349 13.40 -11.03 -24.87
CA GLY A 349 12.17 -11.69 -24.42
C GLY A 349 12.37 -12.83 -23.40
N ILE A 350 13.60 -13.07 -22.92
CA ILE A 350 13.88 -14.01 -21.83
C ILE A 350 14.82 -13.33 -20.82
N SER A 351 14.20 -12.82 -19.76
CA SER A 351 14.87 -12.17 -18.65
C SER A 351 14.58 -12.90 -17.34
N PHE A 352 15.47 -12.75 -16.37
CA PHE A 352 15.38 -13.42 -15.07
C PHE A 352 15.43 -12.44 -13.91
N ALA A 353 14.63 -12.73 -12.89
CA ALA A 353 14.63 -12.02 -11.61
C ALA A 353 14.81 -12.99 -10.43
N ILE A 354 15.50 -12.52 -9.40
CA ILE A 354 15.68 -13.25 -8.14
C ILE A 354 14.36 -13.17 -7.35
N PRO A 355 13.74 -14.29 -6.93
CA PRO A 355 12.43 -14.28 -6.27
C PRO A 355 12.41 -13.53 -4.93
N SER A 356 11.31 -12.83 -4.61
CA SER A 356 11.16 -12.06 -3.36
C SER A 356 11.29 -12.90 -2.09
N ASP A 357 10.91 -14.17 -2.12
CA ASP A 357 11.05 -15.06 -0.96
C ASP A 357 12.53 -15.34 -0.64
N ARG A 358 13.40 -15.32 -1.66
CA ARG A 358 14.85 -15.40 -1.49
C ARG A 358 15.39 -14.13 -0.84
N ILE A 359 14.88 -12.96 -1.25
CA ILE A 359 15.22 -11.67 -0.64
C ILE A 359 14.81 -11.68 0.85
N SER A 360 13.60 -12.13 1.16
CA SER A 360 13.10 -12.25 2.53
C SER A 360 13.99 -13.14 3.41
N ARG A 361 14.45 -14.28 2.86
CA ARG A 361 15.40 -15.18 3.54
C ARG A 361 16.74 -14.47 3.80
N PHE A 362 17.32 -13.85 2.77
CA PHE A 362 18.57 -13.11 2.89
C PHE A 362 18.48 -12.01 3.95
N LEU A 363 17.40 -11.23 3.95
CA LEU A 363 17.18 -10.17 4.92
C LEU A 363 17.08 -10.72 6.35
N THR A 364 16.37 -11.84 6.54
CA THR A 364 16.22 -12.49 7.84
C THR A 364 17.56 -13.02 8.37
N GLU A 365 18.36 -13.65 7.51
CA GLU A 365 19.68 -14.18 7.87
C GLU A 365 20.71 -13.07 8.16
N SER A 366 20.55 -11.92 7.49
CA SER A 366 21.39 -10.74 7.66
C SER A 366 21.09 -9.92 8.92
N GLN A 367 19.96 -10.15 9.59
CA GLN A 367 19.70 -9.49 10.87
C GLN A 367 20.66 -10.03 11.94
N PRO A 368 21.28 -9.17 12.77
CA PRO A 368 22.15 -9.64 13.83
C PRO A 368 21.37 -10.56 14.77
N LYS A 369 21.86 -11.80 14.94
CA LYS A 369 21.38 -12.78 15.93
C LYS A 369 21.64 -12.30 17.36
N HIS A 370 21.01 -11.20 17.78
CA HIS A 370 21.21 -10.62 19.11
C HIS A 370 20.55 -11.45 20.24
N SER A 371 19.81 -12.52 19.93
CA SER A 371 19.11 -13.34 20.92
C SER A 371 19.82 -14.64 21.34
N LYS A 372 20.75 -15.20 20.54
CA LYS A 372 21.42 -16.47 20.89
C LYS A 372 22.62 -16.30 21.83
N SER A 373 23.32 -15.16 21.77
CA SER A 373 24.46 -14.86 22.67
C SER A 373 24.01 -14.49 24.10
N GLN A 374 22.84 -13.87 24.26
CA GLN A 374 22.32 -13.55 25.59
C GLN A 374 21.70 -14.76 26.29
N ARG A 375 21.07 -15.70 25.55
CA ARG A 375 20.56 -16.95 26.13
C ARG A 375 21.69 -17.85 26.64
N SER A 376 22.76 -18.03 25.85
CA SER A 376 23.90 -18.83 26.30
C SER A 376 24.67 -18.19 27.46
N LYS A 377 24.85 -16.86 27.47
CA LYS A 377 25.48 -16.16 28.60
C LYS A 377 24.61 -16.16 29.86
N ALA A 378 23.29 -16.01 29.74
CA ALA A 378 22.37 -16.07 30.88
C ALA A 378 22.27 -17.49 31.45
N GLU A 379 22.31 -18.52 30.61
CA GLU A 379 22.28 -19.92 31.02
C GLU A 379 23.60 -20.35 31.67
N GLN A 380 24.74 -19.95 31.09
CA GLN A 380 26.06 -20.19 31.65
C GLN A 380 26.32 -19.40 32.94
N HIS A 381 25.74 -18.20 33.09
CA HIS A 381 25.78 -17.46 34.36
C HIS A 381 24.87 -18.09 35.42
N ARG A 382 23.69 -18.60 35.04
CA ARG A 382 22.76 -19.27 35.96
C ARG A 382 23.32 -20.60 36.49
N GLU A 383 24.11 -21.30 35.68
CA GLU A 383 24.78 -22.53 36.06
C GLU A 383 25.98 -22.27 36.99
N LYS A 384 26.80 -21.24 36.71
CA LYS A 384 27.88 -20.80 37.62
C LYS A 384 27.35 -20.33 38.98
N THR A 385 26.24 -19.58 39.02
CA THR A 385 25.64 -19.13 40.29
C THR A 385 25.02 -20.28 41.10
N LYS A 386 24.60 -21.38 40.46
CA LYS A 386 24.13 -22.59 41.18
C LYS A 386 25.27 -23.42 41.76
N LEU A 387 26.42 -23.49 41.09
CA LEU A 387 27.57 -24.26 41.57
C LEU A 387 28.26 -23.59 42.76
N GLN A 388 28.32 -22.26 42.78
CA GLN A 388 28.92 -21.48 43.88
C GLN A 388 28.08 -21.43 45.17
N ARG A 389 26.80 -21.82 45.13
CA ARG A 389 25.94 -21.95 46.32
C ARG A 389 25.93 -23.37 46.91
N ARG A 390 26.80 -24.27 46.44
CA ARG A 390 26.96 -25.65 46.93
C ARG A 390 28.37 -25.95 47.44
N LEU A 391 29.05 -24.97 48.02
CA LEU A 391 30.24 -25.21 48.83
C LEU A 391 29.81 -25.21 50.31
N PRO A 392 29.93 -26.33 51.04
CA PRO A 392 29.68 -26.36 52.47
C PRO A 392 30.80 -25.61 53.22
N GLU A 393 30.41 -24.81 54.22
CA GLU A 393 31.32 -24.26 55.24
C GLU A 393 32.04 -25.42 55.94
N GLU A 394 33.37 -25.38 55.98
CA GLU A 394 34.16 -26.24 56.87
C GLU A 394 33.94 -25.81 58.32
N PRO A 395 33.66 -26.74 59.24
CA PRO A 395 33.57 -26.44 60.66
C PRO A 395 34.96 -26.31 61.28
N GLN A 396 35.12 -25.24 62.06
CA GLN A 396 36.16 -25.09 63.08
C GLN A 396 36.13 -26.27 64.07
N GLY A 397 37.31 -26.80 64.40
CA GLY A 397 37.50 -27.79 65.45
C GLY A 397 38.93 -27.76 66.01
N ASP A 398 39.02 -27.43 67.29
CA ASP A 398 40.22 -27.33 68.13
C ASP A 398 40.84 -28.70 68.51
N ALA A 399 42.17 -28.73 68.75
CA ALA A 399 42.91 -29.53 69.76
C ALA A 399 44.42 -29.27 69.57
N VAL A 400 45.17 -28.62 70.46
CA VAL A 400 45.80 -29.13 71.72
C VAL A 400 46.48 -30.51 71.57
N TRP A 401 47.79 -30.52 71.31
CA TRP A 401 48.88 -30.80 72.28
C TRP A 401 50.21 -30.32 71.71
#